data_AF-A0A0J1GJY3-F1
#
_entry.id   AF-A0A0J1GJY3-F1
#
_cell.length_a   1.000
_cell.length_b   1.000
_cell.length_c   1.000
_cell.angle_alpha   90.00
_cell.angle_beta   90.00
_cell.angle_gamma   90.00
#
_symmetry.space_group_name_H-M   'P 1'
#
loop_
_entity.id
_entity.type
_entity.pdbx_description
1 polymer ?
#
loop_
_entity_poly.entity_id
_entity_poly.type
_entity_poly.pdbx_seq_one_letter_code
_entity_poly.pdbx_strand_id
1 'polypeptide(L)'
;MWNRDEQDSQFSQMIEARLSRRRFLVGTAAVSAGAFLSLNPIAKAFAADKQSALLNFEAVPVSTSDEIVVPKGYKAKPLLSWGDPIFPGAPEFD
;
A
#
# COMPACT_ATOMS: atom_id res chain seq x y z
N MET A 1 13.66 31.10 -58.50
CA MET A 1 13.81 30.23 -57.30
C MET A 1 13.55 31.13 -56.11
N TRP A 2 12.38 31.03 -55.47
CA TRP A 2 12.02 31.87 -54.32
C TRP A 2 11.93 30.95 -53.11
N ASN A 3 12.91 31.04 -52.20
CA ASN A 3 12.80 30.46 -50.86
C ASN A 3 11.81 31.31 -50.07
N ARG A 4 10.63 30.76 -49.78
CA ARG A 4 9.80 31.29 -48.70
C ARG A 4 10.38 30.70 -47.43
N ASP A 5 11.25 31.45 -46.77
CA ASP A 5 11.57 31.16 -45.38
C ASP A 5 10.27 31.34 -44.59
N GLU A 6 9.77 30.22 -44.12
CA GLU A 6 8.58 30.02 -43.31
C GLU A 6 8.81 30.73 -41.97
N GLN A 7 8.63 32.05 -41.93
CA GLN A 7 8.84 32.85 -40.72
C GLN A 7 7.70 32.60 -39.74
N ASP A 8 7.97 31.72 -38.79
CA ASP A 8 7.06 31.40 -37.70
C ASP A 8 6.75 32.67 -36.88
N SER A 9 5.46 33.04 -36.80
CA SER A 9 5.02 34.28 -36.15
C SER A 9 5.46 34.31 -34.68
N GLN A 10 5.84 35.49 -34.17
CA GLN A 10 6.19 35.68 -32.75
C GLN A 10 5.09 35.20 -31.80
N PHE A 11 3.82 35.29 -32.23
CA PHE A 11 2.69 34.76 -31.48
C PHE A 11 2.69 33.22 -31.45
N SER A 12 2.99 32.57 -32.58
CA SER A 12 3.15 31.10 -32.67
C SER A 12 4.29 30.63 -31.75
N GLN A 13 5.43 31.32 -31.77
CA GLN A 13 6.57 31.02 -30.90
C GLN A 13 6.20 31.14 -29.41
N MET A 14 5.42 32.16 -29.04
CA MET A 14 4.94 32.31 -27.65
C MET A 14 4.00 31.18 -27.24
N ILE A 15 3.07 30.78 -28.11
CA ILE A 15 2.15 29.68 -27.86
C ILE A 15 2.91 28.36 -27.73
N GLU A 16 3.81 28.06 -28.66
CA GLU A 16 4.62 26.84 -28.65
C GLU A 16 5.48 26.78 -27.39
N ALA A 17 6.10 27.88 -26.99
CA ALA A 17 6.87 27.97 -25.76
C ALA A 17 6.02 27.75 -24.49
N ARG A 18 4.74 28.12 -24.51
CA ARG A 18 3.82 27.85 -23.38
C ARG A 18 3.37 26.39 -23.35
N LEU A 19 3.05 25.83 -24.52
CA LEU A 19 2.63 24.43 -24.66
C LEU A 19 3.77 23.47 -24.32
N SER A 20 5.00 23.75 -24.77
CA SER A 20 6.17 22.94 -24.49
C SER A 20 6.48 22.85 -22.99
N ARG A 21 6.45 23.97 -22.27
CA ARG A 21 6.61 24.00 -20.79
C ARG A 21 5.53 23.19 -20.09
N ARG A 22 4.26 23.32 -20.51
CA ARG A 22 3.15 22.56 -19.92
C ARG A 22 3.32 21.07 -20.17
N ARG A 23 3.64 20.67 -21.40
CA ARG A 23 3.89 19.26 -21.75
C ARG A 23 5.07 18.69 -20.96
N PHE A 24 6.14 19.47 -20.83
CA PHE A 24 7.31 19.08 -20.03
C PHE A 24 6.93 18.88 -18.56
N LEU A 25 6.28 19.85 -17.91
CA LEU A 25 5.88 19.74 -16.51
C LEU A 25 4.90 18.59 -16.25
N VAL A 26 3.93 18.39 -17.14
CA VAL A 26 2.99 17.27 -17.04
C VAL A 26 3.72 15.94 -17.23
N GLY A 27 4.62 15.86 -18.21
CA GLY A 27 5.42 14.67 -18.48
C GLY A 27 6.32 14.30 -17.30
N THR A 28 7.05 15.25 -16.73
CA THR A 28 7.95 15.00 -15.59
C THR A 28 7.18 14.70 -14.31
N ALA A 29 6.03 15.34 -14.08
CA ALA A 29 5.16 15.02 -12.94
C ALA A 29 4.62 13.59 -13.02
N ALA A 30 4.18 13.14 -14.20
CA ALA A 30 3.68 11.78 -14.37
C ALA A 30 4.78 10.72 -14.17
N VAL A 31 5.98 10.96 -14.72
CA VAL A 31 7.13 10.06 -14.55
C VAL A 31 7.58 9.97 -13.08
N SER A 32 7.67 11.11 -12.39
CA SER A 32 8.09 11.14 -10.98
C SER A 32 7.05 10.49 -10.06
N ALA A 33 5.76 10.70 -10.30
CA ALA A 33 4.71 10.00 -9.56
C ALA A 33 4.75 8.49 -9.80
N GLY A 34 4.94 8.05 -11.05
CA GLY A 34 5.10 6.63 -11.38
C GLY A 34 6.32 5.99 -10.72
N ALA A 35 7.46 6.68 -10.72
CA ALA A 35 8.68 6.24 -10.05
C ALA A 35 8.52 6.18 -8.53
N PHE A 36 7.86 7.18 -7.94
CA PHE A 36 7.57 7.19 -6.50
C PHE A 36 6.69 5.99 -6.12
N LEU A 37 5.60 5.74 -6.84
CA LEU A 37 4.71 4.61 -6.55
C LEU A 37 5.40 3.25 -6.79
N SER A 38 6.24 3.11 -7.82
CA SER A 38 6.91 1.84 -8.12
C SER A 38 8.05 1.51 -7.15
N LEU A 39 8.71 2.52 -6.59
CA LEU A 39 9.82 2.34 -5.65
C LEU A 39 9.37 2.39 -4.18
N ASN A 40 8.18 2.91 -3.89
CA ASN A 40 7.68 3.01 -2.52
C ASN A 40 7.33 1.62 -1.95
N PRO A 41 7.97 1.20 -0.84
CA PRO A 41 7.73 -0.11 -0.23
C PRO A 41 6.28 -0.29 0.24
N ILE A 42 5.61 0.80 0.63
CA ILE A 42 4.19 0.77 1.03
C ILE A 42 3.32 0.41 -0.17
N ALA A 43 3.53 1.06 -1.32
CA ALA A 43 2.79 0.77 -2.54
C ALA A 43 3.01 -0.68 -3.01
N LYS A 44 4.25 -1.18 -2.89
CA LYS A 44 4.56 -2.60 -3.15
C LYS A 44 3.83 -3.54 -2.20
N ALA A 45 3.73 -3.22 -0.91
CA ALA A 45 3.01 -4.02 0.07
C ALA A 45 1.50 -4.08 -0.22
N PHE A 46 0.90 -2.98 -0.69
CA PHE A 46 -0.50 -2.97 -1.13
C PHE A 46 -0.74 -3.77 -2.42
N ALA A 47 0.23 -3.74 -3.35
CA ALA A 47 0.14 -4.45 -4.63
C ALA A 47 0.56 -5.93 -4.55
N ALA A 48 1.21 -6.34 -3.45
CA ALA A 48 1.63 -7.72 -3.25
C ALA A 48 0.42 -8.64 -3.20
N ASP A 49 0.57 -9.81 -3.82
CA ASP A 49 -0.42 -10.87 -3.69
C ASP A 49 -0.49 -11.31 -2.23
N LYS A 50 -1.68 -11.27 -1.65
CA LYS A 50 -1.93 -11.62 -0.26
C LYS A 50 -1.96 -13.14 -0.06
N GLN A 51 -1.95 -13.90 -1.16
CA GLN A 51 -2.01 -15.35 -1.16
C GLN A 51 -0.62 -15.96 -0.94
N SER A 52 -0.25 -16.23 0.32
CA SER A 52 0.93 -17.04 0.63
C SER A 52 0.61 -18.52 0.51
N ALA A 53 1.41 -19.27 -0.25
CA ALA A 53 1.26 -20.72 -0.41
C ALA A 53 1.41 -21.52 0.89
N LEU A 54 2.01 -20.93 1.93
CA LEU A 54 2.17 -21.56 3.24
C LEU A 54 1.00 -21.24 4.20
N LEU A 55 0.17 -20.23 3.87
CA LEU A 55 -0.93 -19.77 4.72
C LEU A 55 -2.26 -20.31 4.19
N ASN A 56 -2.62 -21.52 4.63
CA ASN A 56 -3.81 -22.24 4.15
C ASN A 56 -5.07 -21.96 4.98
N PHE A 57 -5.26 -20.72 5.43
CA PHE A 57 -6.46 -20.32 6.17
C PHE A 57 -7.02 -19.00 5.63
N GLU A 58 -8.32 -18.81 5.81
CA GLU A 58 -8.98 -17.56 5.45
C GLU A 58 -8.62 -16.48 6.47
N ALA A 59 -8.19 -15.32 5.97
CA ALA A 59 -7.77 -14.21 6.83
C ALA A 59 -8.89 -13.77 7.78
N VAL A 60 -8.55 -13.59 9.06
CA VAL A 60 -9.48 -13.13 10.10
C VAL A 60 -9.61 -11.60 10.02
N PRO A 61 -10.82 -11.03 10.06
CA PRO A 61 -11.01 -9.59 10.04
C PRO A 61 -10.47 -8.92 11.31
N VAL A 62 -10.10 -7.65 11.19
CA VAL A 62 -9.74 -6.83 12.36
C VAL A 62 -10.96 -6.62 13.24
N SER A 63 -10.76 -6.69 14.55
CA SER A 63 -11.82 -6.50 15.55
C SER A 63 -11.32 -5.69 16.74
N THR A 64 -12.25 -5.04 17.42
CA THR A 64 -12.04 -4.37 18.72
C THR A 64 -12.81 -5.09 19.84
N SER A 65 -13.42 -6.24 19.54
CA SER A 65 -14.09 -7.09 20.51
C SER A 65 -13.11 -7.71 21.49
N ASP A 66 -13.51 -7.83 22.75
CA ASP A 66 -12.78 -8.57 23.78
C ASP A 66 -13.03 -10.09 23.64
N GLU A 67 -12.73 -10.64 22.46
CA GLU A 67 -12.94 -12.04 22.12
C GLU A 67 -11.82 -12.57 21.23
N ILE A 68 -11.54 -13.88 21.34
CA ILE A 68 -10.55 -14.56 20.50
C ILE A 68 -11.24 -15.10 19.25
N VAL A 69 -11.06 -14.43 18.11
CA VAL A 69 -11.56 -14.89 16.80
C VAL A 69 -10.47 -15.68 16.07
N VAL A 70 -10.79 -16.90 15.66
CA VAL A 70 -9.88 -17.81 14.93
C VAL A 70 -10.44 -18.19 13.55
N PRO A 71 -9.60 -18.67 12.60
CA PRO A 71 -10.09 -19.14 11.31
C PRO A 71 -11.05 -20.34 11.42
N LYS A 72 -11.81 -20.59 10.35
CA LYS A 72 -12.73 -21.74 10.27
C LYS A 72 -12.00 -23.05 10.52
N GLY A 73 -12.54 -23.90 11.40
CA GLY A 73 -11.97 -25.20 11.76
C GLY A 73 -10.95 -25.16 12.91
N TYR A 74 -10.57 -23.97 13.39
CA TYR A 74 -9.67 -23.82 14.54
C TYR A 74 -10.44 -23.66 15.86
N LYS A 75 -9.74 -23.89 16.97
CA LYS A 75 -10.27 -23.71 18.33
C LYS A 75 -9.20 -23.09 19.21
N ALA A 76 -9.57 -22.05 19.96
CA ALA A 76 -8.77 -21.51 21.05
C ALA A 76 -9.31 -22.03 22.39
N LYS A 77 -8.42 -22.43 23.30
CA LYS A 77 -8.77 -22.83 24.67
C LYS A 77 -7.73 -22.27 25.64
N PRO A 78 -8.14 -21.68 26.78
CA PRO A 78 -7.21 -21.32 27.84
C PRO A 78 -6.47 -22.57 28.31
N LEU A 79 -5.14 -22.51 28.35
CA LEU A 79 -4.29 -23.59 28.89
C LEU A 79 -4.02 -23.37 30.38
N LEU A 80 -3.74 -22.13 30.75
CA LEU A 80 -3.47 -21.67 32.10
C LEU A 80 -3.95 -20.21 32.18
N SER A 81 -4.63 -19.86 33.25
CA SER A 81 -5.08 -18.51 33.54
C SER A 81 -4.15 -17.85 34.55
N TRP A 82 -4.20 -16.53 34.61
CA TRP A 82 -3.52 -15.82 35.68
C TRP A 82 -4.11 -16.26 37.03
N GLY A 83 -3.23 -16.65 37.95
CA GLY A 83 -3.61 -17.11 39.28
C GLY A 83 -3.82 -18.62 39.42
N ASP A 84 -3.78 -19.40 38.34
CA ASP A 84 -3.93 -20.85 38.44
C ASP A 84 -2.81 -21.46 39.32
N PRO A 85 -3.16 -22.27 40.34
CA PRO A 85 -2.17 -22.90 41.21
C PRO A 85 -1.39 -23.96 40.45
N ILE A 86 -0.05 -23.82 40.40
CA ILE A 86 0.85 -24.74 39.70
C ILE A 86 1.55 -25.75 40.62
N PHE A 87 1.36 -25.64 41.94
CA PHE A 87 1.91 -26.56 42.94
C PHE A 87 0.81 -27.15 43.83
N PRO A 88 1.00 -28.39 44.35
CA PRO A 88 0.09 -28.95 45.34
C PRO A 88 -0.02 -28.05 46.57
N GLY A 89 -1.24 -27.69 46.95
CA GLY A 89 -1.52 -26.85 48.12
C GLY A 89 -1.30 -25.35 47.92
N ALA A 90 -1.00 -24.90 46.70
CA ALA A 90 -1.00 -23.47 46.40
C ALA A 90 -2.42 -22.89 46.53
N PRO A 91 -2.55 -21.64 47.01
CA PRO A 91 -3.85 -21.00 47.16
C PRO A 91 -4.53 -20.76 45.80
N GLU A 92 -5.86 -20.77 45.80
CA GLU A 92 -6.64 -20.30 44.66
C GLU A 92 -6.50 -18.77 44.52
N PHE A 93 -6.71 -18.30 43.30
CA PHE A 93 -6.72 -16.88 42.98
C PHE A 93 -8.00 -16.21 43.49
N ASP A 94 -7.88 -14.99 44.01
CA ASP A 94 -8.98 -14.14 44.53
C ASP A 94 -9.26 -12.98 43.56
#